data_AF-A0A7J3U5C0-F1
#
_entry.id   AF-A0A7J3U5C0-F1
#
_cell.length_a   1.000
_cell.length_b   1.000
_cell.length_c   1.000
_cell.angle_alpha   90.00
_cell.angle_beta   90.00
_cell.angle_gamma   90.00
#
_symmetry.space_group_name_H-M   'P 1'
#
loop_
_entity.id
_entity.type
_entity.pdbx_description
1 polymer ?
#
loop_
_entity_poly.entity_id
_entity_poly.type
_entity_poly.pdbx_seq_one_letter_code
_entity_poly.pdbx_strand_id
1 'polypeptide(L)' 'MREPAWRVFAGEYNDSTHVIKGEGEKTPSYVVTPLGAKINRLFVVGVLTDVENVSHEGEMWRAHVSDPTGIYTVYAGQY' A
#
# COMPACT_ATOMS: atom_id res chain seq x y z
N MET A 1 -10.44 3.82 -15.77
CA MET A 1 -9.15 4.22 -16.38
C MET A 1 -8.04 3.88 -15.39
N ARG A 2 -6.89 3.36 -15.82
CA ARG A 2 -5.80 3.01 -14.91
C ARG A 2 -4.98 4.25 -14.57
N GLU A 3 -4.88 4.58 -13.28
CA GLU A 3 -4.12 5.74 -12.80
C GLU A 3 -2.62 5.41 -12.65
N PRO A 4 -1.73 6.41 -12.74
CA PRO A 4 -0.31 6.23 -12.44
C PRO A 4 -0.09 5.92 -10.96
N ALA A 5 1.03 5.27 -10.65
CA ALA A 5 1.45 5.07 -9.27
C ALA A 5 2.11 6.35 -8.74
N TRP A 6 1.74 6.76 -7.53
CA TRP A 6 2.30 7.91 -6.84
C TRP A 6 3.42 7.47 -5.92
N ARG A 7 4.56 8.16 -5.98
CA ARG A 7 5.62 7.98 -4.98
C ARG A 7 5.23 8.70 -3.70
N VAL A 8 5.10 7.97 -2.61
CA VAL A 8 4.67 8.49 -1.30
C VAL A 8 5.57 7.90 -0.24
N PHE A 9 6.02 8.71 0.72
CA PHE A 9 6.80 8.24 1.88
C PHE A 9 5.94 7.45 2.87
N ALA A 10 6.55 6.55 3.64
CA ALA A 10 5.83 5.72 4.59
C ALA A 10 5.11 6.55 5.64
N GLY A 11 5.75 7.61 6.15
CA GLY A 11 5.15 8.54 7.10
C GLY A 11 3.90 9.21 6.55
N GLU A 12 3.94 9.74 5.32
CA GLU A 12 2.78 10.40 4.71
C GLU A 12 1.62 9.41 4.48
N TYR A 13 1.93 8.19 4.04
CA TYR A 13 0.91 7.14 3.90
C TYR A 13 0.31 6.75 5.26
N ASN A 14 1.15 6.56 6.28
CA ASN A 14 0.72 6.12 7.61
C ASN A 14 -0.07 7.22 8.36
N ASP A 15 0.20 8.49 8.09
CA ASP A 15 -0.52 9.63 8.64
C ASP A 15 -1.87 9.88 7.93
N SER A 16 -2.17 9.14 6.85
CA SER A 16 -3.42 9.30 6.10
C SER A 16 -4.62 8.74 6.89
N THR A 17 -5.60 9.58 7.20
CA THR A 17 -6.79 9.20 7.98
C THR A 17 -8.05 9.00 7.14
N HIS A 18 -8.02 9.36 5.86
CA HIS A 18 -9.18 9.36 4.98
C HIS A 18 -9.06 8.32 3.87
N VAL A 19 -10.09 7.47 3.74
CA VAL A 19 -10.21 6.45 2.71
C VAL A 19 -11.55 6.59 1.99
N ILE A 20 -11.51 6.64 0.67
CA ILE A 20 -12.69 6.58 -0.21
C ILE A 20 -12.77 5.17 -0.77
N LYS A 21 -13.76 4.39 -0.32
CA LYS A 21 -13.96 3.02 -0.80
C LYS A 21 -14.71 3.02 -2.12
N GLY A 22 -14.27 2.19 -3.06
CA GLY A 22 -15.04 1.89 -4.27
C GLY A 22 -16.17 0.92 -3.95
N GLU A 23 -17.38 1.19 -4.43
CA GLU A 23 -18.59 0.40 -4.11
C GLU A 23 -18.92 -0.71 -5.13
N GLY A 24 -18.09 -0.89 -6.17
CA GLY A 24 -18.32 -1.88 -7.24
C GLY A 24 -17.10 -2.75 -7.50
N GLU A 25 -17.29 -3.89 -8.17
CA GLU A 25 -16.25 -4.90 -8.45
C GLU A 25 -14.96 -4.33 -9.07
N LYS A 26 -15.07 -3.24 -9.83
CA LYS A 26 -13.94 -2.60 -10.52
C LYS A 26 -13.81 -1.12 -10.17
N THR A 27 -14.43 -0.70 -9.08
CA THR A 27 -14.38 0.69 -8.63
C THR A 27 -13.14 0.87 -7.75
N PRO A 28 -12.21 1.76 -8.12
CA PRO A 28 -10.99 1.98 -7.34
C PRO A 28 -11.31 2.53 -5.95
N SER A 29 -10.55 2.07 -4.96
CA SER A 29 -10.48 2.72 -3.65
C SER A 29 -9.29 3.68 -3.62
N TYR A 30 -9.39 4.71 -2.80
CA TYR A 30 -8.38 5.76 -2.69
C TYR A 30 -8.04 6.04 -1.23
N VAL A 31 -6.77 6.30 -0.99
CA VAL A 31 -6.31 6.97 0.22
C VAL A 31 -6.16 8.45 -0.11
N VAL A 32 -6.54 9.33 0.83
CA VAL A 32 -6.28 10.76 0.74
C VAL A 32 -5.16 11.10 1.71
N THR A 33 -4.02 11.55 1.19
CA THR A 33 -2.87 11.91 2.02
C THR A 33 -3.13 13.18 2.82
N PRO A 34 -2.38 13.47 3.89
CA PRO A 34 -2.49 14.73 4.64
C PRO A 34 -2.35 15.99 3.76
N LEU A 35 -1.63 15.89 2.64
CA LEU A 35 -1.48 16.98 1.67
C LEU A 35 -2.62 17.05 0.64
N GLY A 36 -3.62 16.18 0.74
CA GLY A 36 -4.81 16.16 -0.10
C GLY A 36 -4.65 15.34 -1.39
N ALA A 37 -3.56 14.59 -1.57
CA ALA A 37 -3.40 13.75 -2.75
C ALA A 37 -4.34 12.54 -2.68
N LYS A 38 -5.15 12.34 -3.71
CA LYS A 38 -6.06 11.19 -3.84
C LYS A 38 -5.37 10.08 -4.64
N ILE A 39 -5.02 8.98 -3.98
CA ILE A 39 -4.10 7.97 -4.52
C ILE A 39 -4.76 6.59 -4.55
N ASN A 40 -4.82 5.99 -5.74
CA ASN A 40 -5.25 4.60 -5.94
C ASN A 40 -4.08 3.60 -5.95
N ARG A 41 -2.89 4.03 -6.40
CA ARG A 41 -1.71 3.17 -6.57
C ARG A 41 -0.50 3.85 -5.97
N LEU A 42 0.19 3.15 -5.08
CA LEU A 42 1.44 3.62 -4.48
C LEU A 42 2.64 3.00 -5.19
N PHE A 43 3.70 3.80 -5.32
CA PHE A 43 5.05 3.36 -5.64
C PHE A 43 5.93 3.65 -4.43
N VAL A 44 6.52 2.62 -3.84
CA VAL A 44 7.30 2.72 -2.61
C VAL A 44 8.71 2.19 -2.83
N VAL A 45 9.68 2.72 -2.09
CA VAL A 45 11.08 2.30 -2.14
C VAL A 45 11.61 2.28 -0.72
N GLY A 46 12.26 1.19 -0.33
CA GLY A 46 12.81 1.03 1.01
C GLY A 46 13.56 -0.28 1.17
N VAL A 47 13.98 -0.57 2.40
CA VAL A 47 14.62 -1.83 2.81
C VAL A 47 13.53 -2.87 3.10
N LEU A 48 13.63 -4.06 2.50
CA LEU A 48 12.72 -5.18 2.75
C LEU A 48 13.15 -5.93 4.01
N THR A 49 12.25 -6.06 4.98
CA THR A 49 12.45 -6.80 6.24
C THR A 49 11.23 -7.66 6.57
N ASP A 50 11.36 -8.52 7.59
CA ASP A 50 10.25 -9.29 8.18
C ASP A 50 9.39 -10.06 7.17
N VAL A 51 10.05 -10.75 6.24
CA VAL A 51 9.40 -11.52 5.18
C VAL A 51 8.91 -12.86 5.74
N GLU A 52 7.60 -13.05 5.74
CA GLU A 52 6.94 -14.25 6.28
C GLU A 52 5.88 -14.78 5.31
N ASN A 53 5.83 -16.09 5.12
CA ASN A 53 4.69 -16.73 4.47
C ASN A 53 3.57 -16.87 5.52
N VAL A 54 2.43 -16.21 5.27
CA VAL A 54 1.28 -16.17 6.17
C VAL A 54 0.14 -17.08 5.73
N SER A 55 0.29 -17.81 4.61
CA SER A 55 -0.72 -18.75 4.12
C SER A 55 -0.49 -20.16 4.67
N HIS A 56 -1.57 -20.86 5.01
CA HIS A 56 -1.54 -22.29 5.36
C HIS A 56 -1.57 -23.22 4.13
N GLU A 57 -2.25 -22.81 3.05
CA GLU A 57 -2.45 -23.60 1.82
C GLU A 57 -2.31 -22.72 0.56
N GLY A 58 -1.18 -22.01 0.42
CA GLY A 58 -0.89 -21.19 -0.76
C GLY A 58 0.35 -20.30 -0.60
N GLU A 59 0.57 -19.38 -1.53
CA GLU A 59 1.67 -18.41 -1.50
C GLU A 59 1.13 -17.00 -1.19
N MET A 60 1.03 -16.67 0.10
CA MET A 60 0.76 -15.30 0.54
C MET A 60 1.87 -14.86 1.49
N TRP A 61 2.64 -13.87 1.07
CA TRP A 61 3.77 -13.33 1.79
C TRP A 61 3.39 -11.99 2.41
N ARG A 62 3.65 -11.85 3.71
CA ARG A 62 3.67 -10.56 4.39
C ARG A 62 5.12 -10.11 4.48
N ALA A 63 5.37 -8.83 4.25
CA ALA A 63 6.67 -8.23 4.50
C ALA A 63 6.54 -6.77 4.95
N HIS A 64 7.64 -6.23 5.46
CA HIS A 64 7.80 -4.82 5.74
C HIS A 64 8.75 -4.18 4.75
N VAL A 65 8.38 -3.00 4.25
CA VAL A 65 9.28 -2.13 3.49
C VAL A 65 9.53 -0.88 4.33
N SER A 66 10.77 -0.62 4.72
CA SER A 66 11.12 0.53 5.57
C SER A 66 11.82 1.62 4.77
N ASP A 67 11.36 2.85 4.93
CA ASP A 67 12.07 4.06 4.52
C ASP A 67 12.40 4.92 5.77
N PRO A 68 13.17 6.02 5.66
CA PRO A 68 13.52 6.85 6.81
C PRO A 68 12.33 7.49 7.55
N THR A 69 11.12 7.42 7.00
CA THR A 69 9.90 8.03 7.54
C THR A 69 8.96 7.01 8.19
N GLY A 70 9.19 5.70 8.00
CA GLY A 70 8.35 4.66 8.58
C GLY A 70 8.44 3.31 7.87
N ILE A 71 7.37 2.53 8.03
CA ILE A 71 7.25 1.16 7.51
C ILE A 71 5.94 1.03 6.75
N TYR A 72 5.98 0.37 5.59
CA TYR A 72 4.80 -0.15 4.89
C TYR A 72 4.66 -1.65 5.21
N THR A 73 3.45 -2.10 5.55
CA THR A 73 3.11 -3.53 5.54
C THR A 73 2.57 -3.90 4.18
N VAL A 74 3.25 -4.83 3.50
CA VAL A 74 2.87 -5.31 2.17
C VAL A 74 2.44 -6.77 2.23
N TYR A 75 1.43 -7.11 1.46
CA TYR A 75 1.00 -8.48 1.21
C TYR A 75 1.16 -8.77 -0.28
N ALA A 76 1.86 -9.84 -0.61
CA ALA A 76 2.10 -10.28 -1.98
C ALA A 76 1.68 -11.75 -2.12
N GLY A 77 0.90 -12.06 -3.16
CA GLY A 77 0.51 -13.41 -3.49
C GLY A 77 0.26 -13.53 -5.00
N GLN A 78 -0.21 -14.69 -5.43
CA GLN A 78 -0.63 -14.88 -6.82
C GLN A 78 -1.91 -14.08 -7.10
N TYR A 79 -1.90 -13.32 -8.20
CA TYR A 79 -3.03 -12.51 -8.70
C TYR A 79 -3.68 -13.19 -9.91
#